data_AF-A0A3C1ZP63-F1
#
_entry.id   AF-A0A3C1ZP63-F1
#
_cell.length_a   1.000
_cell.length_b   1.000
_cell.length_c   1.000
_cell.angle_alpha   90.00
_cell.angle_beta   90.00
_cell.angle_gamma   90.00
#
_symmetry.space_group_name_H-M   'P 1'
#
loop_
_entity.id
_entity.type
_entity.pdbx_description
1 polymer ?
#
loop_
_entity_poly.entity_id
_entity_poly.type
_entity_poly.pdbx_seq_one_letter_code
_entity_poly.pdbx_strand_id
1 'polypeptide(L)'
;MTGFFLKKAFFDGWDNLISMVVINLGFLLILLAFMGGMSLFGTNGALGLLTLLASAGLFAFYSAGAAASTHAYAKYERPGWEGFKRGIRESWRHALLYWLLIVLDATLIMFVIPFYLSYGNAIGMLLSVLLFWLFMGLTFALFYYFPLFFLMQGDRPTKTLKKSFIIVFDNLFFTLFFAVYQVVNLVFSALLAGLAPGITGMYLASSDAVKLLMLKYDYLEEHADADRKHLPWDELLYEERECVGHRSLKNMIFPWKD
;
A
#
# COMPACT_ATOMS: atom_id res chain seq x y z
N MET A 1 -19.42 -1.81 0.56
CA MET A 1 -18.00 -1.68 0.96
C MET A 1 -17.20 -0.76 0.02
N THR A 2 -17.00 -1.08 -1.26
CA THR A 2 -16.16 -0.30 -2.21
C THR A 2 -16.50 1.20 -2.30
N GLY A 3 -17.78 1.55 -2.41
CA GLY A 3 -18.21 2.96 -2.45
C GLY A 3 -17.90 3.72 -1.17
N PHE A 4 -18.03 3.07 -0.01
CA PHE A 4 -17.68 3.65 1.28
C PHE A 4 -16.16 3.77 1.46
N PHE A 5 -15.39 2.79 0.97
CA PHE A 5 -13.92 2.86 0.95
C PHE A 5 -13.42 4.14 0.27
N LEU A 6 -13.94 4.49 -0.91
CA LEU A 6 -13.56 5.72 -1.61
C LEU A 6 -13.82 6.97 -0.76
N LYS A 7 -14.99 7.02 -0.11
CA LYS A 7 -15.37 8.13 0.76
C LYS A 7 -14.41 8.23 1.95
N LYS A 8 -14.15 7.11 2.64
CA LYS A 8 -13.28 7.04 3.81
C LYS A 8 -11.84 7.42 3.46
N ALA A 9 -11.26 6.80 2.45
CA ALA A 9 -9.87 7.07 2.04
C ALA A 9 -9.65 8.53 1.65
N PHE A 10 -10.66 9.17 1.05
CA PHE A 10 -10.61 10.60 0.75
C PHE A 10 -10.62 11.45 2.03
N PHE A 11 -11.57 11.24 2.93
CA PHE A 11 -11.71 12.06 4.14
C PHE A 11 -10.59 11.84 5.14
N ASP A 12 -10.13 10.60 5.32
CA ASP A 12 -8.99 10.31 6.20
C ASP A 12 -7.71 10.94 5.63
N GLY A 13 -7.56 10.94 4.29
CA GLY A 13 -6.46 11.64 3.62
C GLY A 13 -6.53 13.16 3.77
N TRP A 14 -7.73 13.72 3.67
CA TRP A 14 -7.97 15.15 3.87
C TRP A 14 -7.69 15.60 5.30
N ASP A 15 -8.21 14.86 6.29
CA ASP A 15 -8.08 15.18 7.71
C ASP A 15 -6.63 15.05 8.22
N ASN A 16 -5.77 14.32 7.48
CA ASN A 16 -4.36 14.12 7.79
C ASN A 16 -3.38 14.68 6.74
N LEU A 17 -3.86 15.57 5.85
CA LEU A 17 -3.11 16.06 4.68
C LEU A 17 -1.73 16.63 5.04
N ILE A 18 -1.64 17.46 6.07
CA ILE A 18 -0.37 18.09 6.50
C ILE A 18 0.65 17.02 6.90
N SER A 19 0.24 16.06 7.74
CA SER A 19 1.11 14.98 8.19
C SER A 19 1.57 14.11 7.02
N MET A 20 0.66 13.83 6.07
CA MET A 20 0.98 13.10 4.86
C MET A 20 2.02 13.82 4.00
N VAL A 21 1.86 15.14 3.79
CA VAL A 21 2.84 15.95 3.05
C VAL A 21 4.22 15.86 3.70
N VAL A 22 4.31 15.97 5.04
CA VAL A 22 5.58 15.87 5.77
C VAL A 22 6.24 14.50 5.56
N ILE A 23 5.48 13.41 5.63
CA ILE A 23 6.03 12.06 5.40
C ILE A 23 6.42 11.89 3.91
N ASN A 24 5.63 12.42 2.98
CA ASN A 24 5.94 12.38 1.55
C ASN A 24 7.22 13.15 1.19
N LEU A 25 7.56 14.23 1.89
CA LEU A 25 8.86 14.90 1.72
C LEU A 25 10.04 13.94 1.98
N GLY A 26 9.91 13.03 2.94
CA GLY A 26 10.92 11.99 3.16
C GLY A 26 11.02 10.99 2.01
N PHE A 27 9.89 10.59 1.42
CA PHE A 27 9.89 9.77 0.21
C PHE A 27 10.50 10.50 -1.00
N LEU A 28 10.32 11.82 -1.13
CA LEU A 28 10.98 12.61 -2.17
C LEU A 28 12.50 12.64 -2.00
N LEU A 29 13.01 12.75 -0.77
CA LEU A 29 14.45 12.64 -0.51
C LEU A 29 15.00 11.26 -0.90
N ILE A 30 14.23 10.20 -0.64
CA ILE A 30 14.60 8.83 -1.06
C ILE A 30 14.57 8.69 -2.58
N LEU A 31 13.60 9.32 -3.26
CA LEU A 31 13.55 9.35 -4.72
C LEU A 31 14.77 10.07 -5.30
N LEU A 32 15.20 11.18 -4.71
CA LEU A 32 16.43 11.88 -5.11
C LEU A 32 17.68 10.99 -4.92
N ALA A 33 17.76 10.25 -3.81
CA ALA A 33 18.85 9.29 -3.59
C ALA A 33 18.85 8.17 -4.65
N PHE A 34 17.66 7.68 -5.03
CA PHE A 34 17.50 6.70 -6.10
C PHE A 34 17.96 7.25 -7.46
N MET A 35 17.54 8.47 -7.81
CA MET A 35 17.98 9.15 -9.04
C MET A 35 19.50 9.38 -9.06
N GLY A 36 20.09 9.77 -7.93
CA GLY A 36 21.55 9.84 -7.77
C GLY A 36 22.23 8.50 -8.01
N GLY A 37 21.67 7.41 -7.49
CA GLY A 37 22.14 6.04 -7.74
C GLY A 37 22.09 5.65 -9.22
N MET A 38 21.03 6.02 -9.94
CA MET A 38 20.94 5.79 -11.40
C MET A 38 22.02 6.56 -12.17
N SER A 39 22.25 7.83 -11.81
CA SER A 39 23.31 8.63 -12.42
C SER A 39 24.70 8.05 -12.15
N LEU A 40 24.94 7.56 -10.94
CA LEU A 40 26.21 6.92 -10.55
C LEU A 40 26.44 5.61 -11.31
N PHE A 41 25.38 4.85 -11.61
CA PHE A 41 25.49 3.58 -12.34
C PHE A 41 26.15 3.74 -13.72
N GLY A 42 25.91 4.88 -14.39
CA GLY A 42 26.55 5.20 -15.67
C GLY A 42 28.05 5.51 -15.58
N THR A 43 28.55 5.87 -14.40
CA THR A 43 29.98 6.19 -14.16
C THR A 43 30.72 5.04 -13.49
N ASN A 44 30.11 4.42 -12.48
CA ASN A 44 30.63 3.29 -11.75
C ASN A 44 29.47 2.33 -11.42
N GLY A 45 29.34 1.27 -12.20
CA GLY A 45 28.22 0.33 -12.09
C GLY A 45 28.09 -0.32 -10.71
N ALA A 46 29.21 -0.65 -10.06
CA ALA A 46 29.20 -1.28 -8.74
C ALA A 46 28.68 -0.31 -7.66
N LEU A 47 29.22 0.92 -7.62
CA LEU A 47 28.75 1.94 -6.68
C LEU A 47 27.29 2.33 -6.96
N GLY A 48 26.92 2.51 -8.24
CA GLY A 48 25.55 2.79 -8.63
C GLY A 48 24.58 1.71 -8.16
N LEU A 49 24.91 0.44 -8.36
CA LEU A 49 24.08 -0.68 -7.91
C LEU A 49 23.93 -0.69 -6.38
N LEU A 50 25.02 -0.50 -5.64
CA LEU A 50 24.96 -0.42 -4.18
C LEU A 50 24.08 0.74 -3.70
N THR A 51 24.19 1.92 -4.33
CA THR A 51 23.34 3.08 -4.01
C THR A 51 21.86 2.82 -4.35
N LEU A 52 21.56 2.14 -5.46
CA LEU A 52 20.19 1.77 -5.81
C LEU A 52 19.59 0.80 -4.81
N LEU A 53 20.34 -0.25 -4.43
CA LEU A 53 19.92 -1.21 -3.41
C LEU A 53 19.71 -0.54 -2.05
N ALA A 54 20.62 0.36 -1.66
CA ALA A 54 20.50 1.15 -0.43
C ALA A 54 19.27 2.07 -0.47
N SER A 55 18.98 2.71 -1.61
CA SER A 55 17.80 3.58 -1.76
C SER A 55 16.50 2.79 -1.69
N ALA A 56 16.45 1.59 -2.29
CA ALA A 56 15.33 0.67 -2.13
C ALA A 56 15.17 0.21 -0.67
N GLY A 57 16.28 0.01 0.05
CA GLY A 57 16.27 -0.30 1.48
C GLY A 57 15.70 0.85 2.30
N LEU A 58 16.18 2.08 2.06
CA LEU A 58 15.64 3.30 2.68
C LEU A 58 14.14 3.45 2.41
N PHE A 59 13.70 3.22 1.18
CA PHE A 59 12.28 3.20 0.82
C PHE A 59 11.50 2.20 1.68
N ALA A 60 11.94 0.95 1.75
CA ALA A 60 11.27 -0.11 2.51
C ALA A 60 11.16 0.19 4.02
N PHE A 61 12.23 0.71 4.63
CA PHE A 61 12.23 1.06 6.06
C PHE A 61 11.41 2.33 6.33
N TYR A 62 11.45 3.32 5.44
CA TYR A 62 10.65 4.53 5.57
C TYR A 62 9.15 4.22 5.38
N SER A 63 8.82 3.34 4.45
CA SER A 63 7.48 2.76 4.25
C SER A 63 6.92 2.10 5.51
N ALA A 64 7.75 1.45 6.30
CA ALA A 64 7.35 0.86 7.58
C ALA A 64 6.85 1.93 8.57
N GLY A 65 7.55 3.06 8.69
CA GLY A 65 7.13 4.17 9.53
C GLY A 65 5.89 4.89 8.98
N ALA A 66 5.82 5.07 7.66
CA ALA A 66 4.67 5.66 7.00
C ALA A 66 3.42 4.81 7.24
N ALA A 67 3.51 3.49 7.05
CA ALA A 67 2.41 2.56 7.28
C ALA A 67 1.96 2.50 8.75
N ALA A 68 2.88 2.66 9.71
CA ALA A 68 2.51 2.77 11.12
C ALA A 68 1.65 4.02 11.38
N SER A 69 2.05 5.13 10.78
CA SER A 69 1.35 6.42 10.91
C SER A 69 -0.03 6.35 10.26
N THR A 70 -0.12 5.78 9.05
CA THR A 70 -1.39 5.67 8.32
C THR A 70 -2.34 4.65 8.93
N HIS A 71 -1.82 3.57 9.54
CA HIS A 71 -2.63 2.66 10.34
C HIS A 71 -3.28 3.35 11.53
N ALA A 72 -2.55 4.24 12.20
CA ALA A 72 -3.10 5.05 13.27
C ALA A 72 -4.15 6.06 12.74
N TYR A 73 -3.88 6.70 11.59
CA TYR A 73 -4.84 7.63 10.96
C TYR A 73 -6.16 6.94 10.60
N ALA A 74 -6.12 5.73 10.05
CA ALA A 74 -7.31 4.93 9.75
C ALA A 74 -8.15 4.59 11.00
N LYS A 75 -7.52 4.62 12.19
CA LYS A 75 -8.14 4.45 13.51
C LYS A 75 -8.45 5.78 14.22
N TYR A 76 -8.33 6.90 13.50
CA TYR A 76 -8.55 8.25 14.02
C TYR A 76 -7.58 8.67 15.14
N GLU A 77 -6.41 8.02 15.21
CA GLU A 77 -5.34 8.33 16.15
C GLU A 77 -4.27 9.25 15.52
N ARG A 78 -3.57 10.03 16.35
CA ARG A 78 -2.51 10.97 15.91
C ARG A 78 -1.21 10.77 16.71
N PRO A 79 -0.42 9.74 16.41
CA PRO A 79 0.75 9.39 17.22
C PRO A 79 1.98 10.28 16.94
N GLY A 80 1.91 11.17 15.95
CA GLY A 80 3.01 12.07 15.58
C GLY A 80 4.28 11.35 15.14
N TRP A 81 5.41 12.05 15.24
CA TRP A 81 6.72 11.54 14.78
C TRP A 81 7.26 10.38 15.63
N GLU A 82 6.89 10.31 16.91
CA GLU A 82 7.25 9.19 17.78
C GLU A 82 6.57 7.89 17.33
N GLY A 83 5.30 7.96 16.91
CA GLY A 83 4.60 6.84 16.28
C GLY A 83 5.32 6.30 15.04
N PHE A 84 5.77 7.21 14.17
CA PHE A 84 6.53 6.86 12.97
C PHE A 84 7.82 6.10 13.30
N LYS A 85 8.66 6.65 14.20
CA LYS A 85 9.93 5.99 14.62
C LYS A 85 9.70 4.65 15.28
N ARG A 86 8.70 4.58 16.16
CA ARG A 86 8.32 3.34 16.85
C ARG A 86 7.88 2.29 15.83
N GLY A 87 7.08 2.69 14.84
CA GLY A 87 6.68 1.84 13.73
C GLY A 87 7.86 1.17 13.03
N ILE A 88 8.86 1.95 12.63
CA ILE A 88 10.08 1.41 11.99
C ILE A 88 10.78 0.40 12.90
N ARG A 89 10.91 0.72 14.20
CA ARG A 89 11.59 -0.15 15.17
C ARG A 89 10.85 -1.45 15.38
N GLU A 90 9.53 -1.42 15.46
CA GLU A 90 8.70 -2.63 15.67
C GLU A 90 8.64 -3.50 14.41
N SER A 91 8.65 -2.88 13.23
CA SER A 91 8.47 -3.57 11.95
C SER A 91 9.77 -3.84 11.19
N TRP A 92 10.95 -3.70 11.79
CA TRP A 92 12.23 -3.77 11.04
C TRP A 92 12.42 -5.09 10.26
N ARG A 93 11.96 -6.22 10.82
CA ARG A 93 12.01 -7.53 10.14
C ARG A 93 11.06 -7.57 8.94
N HIS A 94 9.92 -6.91 9.06
CA HIS A 94 8.96 -6.76 7.98
C HIS A 94 9.50 -5.83 6.90
N ALA A 95 10.14 -4.72 7.27
CA ALA A 95 10.81 -3.83 6.35
C ALA A 95 11.94 -4.53 5.59
N LEU A 96 12.72 -5.39 6.26
CA LEU A 96 13.77 -6.17 5.60
C LEU A 96 13.20 -7.15 4.57
N LEU A 97 12.14 -7.89 4.91
CA LEU A 97 11.49 -8.78 3.94
C LEU A 97 10.86 -7.96 2.81
N TYR A 98 10.18 -6.86 3.12
CA TYR A 98 9.57 -5.97 2.13
C TYR A 98 10.63 -5.44 1.16
N TRP A 99 11.80 -5.03 1.64
CA TRP A 99 12.94 -4.62 0.80
C TRP A 99 13.35 -5.72 -0.18
N LEU A 100 13.51 -6.96 0.28
CA LEU A 100 13.85 -8.08 -0.59
C LEU A 100 12.76 -8.35 -1.63
N LEU A 101 11.48 -8.23 -1.25
CA LEU A 101 10.35 -8.45 -2.15
C LEU A 101 10.22 -7.35 -3.20
N ILE A 102 10.42 -6.07 -2.86
CA ILE A 102 10.40 -4.99 -3.86
C ILE A 102 11.61 -5.07 -4.80
N VAL A 103 12.78 -5.50 -4.31
CA VAL A 103 13.95 -5.74 -5.16
C VAL A 103 13.68 -6.92 -6.10
N LEU A 104 13.04 -7.99 -5.60
CA LEU A 104 12.60 -9.12 -6.42
C LEU A 104 11.60 -8.66 -7.50
N ASP A 105 10.54 -7.93 -7.14
CA ASP A 105 9.54 -7.43 -8.08
C ASP A 105 10.17 -6.51 -9.14
N ALA A 106 11.04 -5.58 -8.72
CA ALA A 106 11.78 -4.72 -9.65
C ALA A 106 12.68 -5.54 -10.58
N THR A 107 13.32 -6.59 -10.07
CA THR A 107 14.18 -7.47 -10.88
C THR A 107 13.36 -8.26 -11.90
N LEU A 108 12.20 -8.78 -11.50
CA LEU A 108 11.29 -9.51 -12.37
C LEU A 108 10.85 -8.65 -13.56
N ILE A 109 10.38 -7.42 -13.30
CA ILE A 109 9.82 -6.56 -14.35
C ILE A 109 10.90 -5.90 -15.23
N MET A 110 12.04 -5.51 -14.65
CA MET A 110 13.08 -4.77 -15.39
C MET A 110 14.05 -5.68 -16.14
N PHE A 111 14.29 -6.91 -15.66
CA PHE A 111 15.32 -7.79 -16.24
C PHE A 111 14.77 -9.15 -16.65
N VAL A 112 14.10 -9.88 -15.75
CA VAL A 112 13.76 -11.29 -15.99
C VAL A 112 12.69 -11.45 -17.08
N ILE A 113 11.60 -10.68 -17.01
CA ILE A 113 10.54 -10.72 -18.02
C ILE A 113 11.08 -10.26 -19.39
N PRO A 114 11.76 -9.11 -19.53
CA PRO A 114 12.39 -8.71 -20.80
C PRO A 114 13.37 -9.74 -21.35
N PHE A 115 14.16 -10.40 -20.48
CA PHE A 115 15.07 -11.47 -20.88
C PHE A 115 14.33 -12.64 -21.55
N TYR A 116 13.25 -13.13 -20.97
CA TYR A 116 12.47 -14.21 -21.60
C TYR A 116 11.71 -13.76 -22.86
N LEU A 117 11.23 -12.52 -22.90
CA LEU A 117 10.63 -11.95 -24.11
C LEU A 117 11.64 -11.81 -25.26
N SER A 118 12.92 -11.57 -24.96
CA SER A 118 13.98 -11.40 -25.97
C SER A 118 14.22 -12.64 -26.84
N TYR A 119 13.79 -13.83 -26.39
CA TYR A 119 13.92 -15.07 -27.16
C TYR A 119 13.01 -15.13 -28.40
N GLY A 120 11.95 -14.30 -28.46
CA GLY A 120 11.08 -14.19 -29.63
C GLY A 120 10.33 -15.47 -30.02
N ASN A 121 10.22 -16.44 -29.10
CA ASN A 121 9.58 -17.73 -29.35
C ASN A 121 8.45 -18.00 -28.33
N ALA A 122 7.64 -19.03 -28.60
CA ALA A 122 6.47 -19.37 -27.80
C ALA A 122 6.81 -19.72 -26.33
N ILE A 123 7.96 -20.36 -26.09
CA ILE A 123 8.39 -20.75 -24.73
C ILE A 123 8.76 -19.50 -23.92
N GLY A 124 9.52 -18.58 -24.52
CA GLY A 124 9.87 -17.29 -23.90
C GLY A 124 8.62 -16.47 -23.56
N MET A 125 7.63 -16.44 -24.46
CA MET A 125 6.35 -15.79 -24.20
C MET A 125 5.58 -16.44 -23.04
N LEU A 126 5.45 -17.76 -23.02
CA LEU A 126 4.77 -18.50 -21.95
C LEU A 126 5.39 -18.20 -20.57
N LEU A 127 6.72 -18.30 -20.47
CA LEU A 127 7.44 -18.03 -19.22
C LEU A 127 7.27 -16.57 -18.78
N SER A 128 7.28 -15.62 -19.72
CA SER A 128 7.06 -14.20 -19.44
C SER A 128 5.67 -13.94 -18.86
N VAL A 129 4.63 -14.59 -19.39
CA VAL A 129 3.26 -14.48 -18.88
C VAL A 129 3.15 -15.06 -17.46
N LEU A 130 3.77 -16.21 -17.20
CA LEU A 130 3.78 -16.80 -15.85
C LEU A 130 4.49 -15.90 -14.83
N LEU A 131 5.64 -15.34 -15.19
CA LEU A 131 6.39 -14.41 -14.35
C LEU A 131 5.66 -13.08 -14.15
N PHE A 132 4.93 -12.61 -15.15
CA PHE A 132 4.07 -11.44 -15.03
C PHE A 132 2.97 -11.66 -13.98
N TRP A 133 2.32 -12.82 -13.97
CA TRP A 133 1.33 -13.15 -12.95
C TRP A 133 1.95 -13.30 -11.55
N LEU A 134 3.18 -13.81 -11.45
CA LEU A 134 3.92 -13.85 -10.19
C LEU A 134 4.19 -12.42 -9.65
N PHE A 135 4.69 -11.53 -10.50
CA PHE A 135 4.91 -10.11 -10.18
C PHE A 135 3.60 -9.45 -9.73
N MET A 136 2.52 -9.60 -10.50
CA MET A 136 1.21 -9.05 -10.17
C MET A 136 0.68 -9.57 -8.83
N GLY A 137 0.77 -10.88 -8.60
CA GLY A 137 0.34 -11.51 -7.35
C GLY A 137 1.14 -11.00 -6.16
N LEU A 138 2.46 -10.85 -6.30
CA LEU A 138 3.32 -10.31 -5.25
C LEU A 138 3.01 -8.83 -4.98
N THR A 139 2.93 -7.99 -6.00
CA THR A 139 2.55 -6.58 -5.88
C THR A 139 1.19 -6.42 -5.17
N PHE A 140 0.19 -7.23 -5.53
CA PHE A 140 -1.11 -7.23 -4.87
C PHE A 140 -1.04 -7.65 -3.41
N ALA A 141 -0.22 -8.64 -3.06
CA ALA A 141 0.00 -9.01 -1.66
C ALA A 141 0.67 -7.86 -0.88
N LEU A 142 1.61 -7.15 -1.50
CA LEU A 142 2.32 -6.03 -0.87
C LEU A 142 1.41 -4.85 -0.52
N PHE A 143 0.27 -4.68 -1.19
CA PHE A 143 -0.76 -3.70 -0.80
C PHE A 143 -1.28 -3.89 0.62
N TYR A 144 -1.37 -5.13 1.09
CA TYR A 144 -1.94 -5.48 2.39
C TYR A 144 -0.88 -5.77 3.46
N TYR A 145 0.39 -5.90 3.05
CA TYR A 145 1.46 -6.42 3.89
C TYR A 145 1.68 -5.63 5.19
N PHE A 146 1.93 -4.32 5.10
CA PHE A 146 2.16 -3.51 6.29
C PHE A 146 0.91 -3.27 7.13
N PRO A 147 -0.26 -2.91 6.56
CA PRO A 147 -1.47 -2.76 7.37
C PRO A 147 -1.84 -4.03 8.15
N LEU A 148 -1.69 -5.22 7.54
CA LEU A 148 -1.93 -6.48 8.25
C LEU A 148 -0.95 -6.71 9.39
N PHE A 149 0.32 -6.33 9.22
CA PHE A 149 1.28 -6.40 10.32
C PHE A 149 0.87 -5.50 11.49
N PHE A 150 0.50 -4.24 11.22
CA PHE A 150 0.11 -3.31 12.28
C PHE A 150 -1.23 -3.65 12.94
N LEU A 151 -2.11 -4.38 12.23
CA LEU A 151 -3.31 -4.93 12.83
C LEU A 151 -3.02 -6.16 13.70
N MET A 152 -2.18 -7.08 13.22
CA MET A 152 -1.87 -8.35 13.86
C MET A 152 -0.44 -8.35 14.42
N GLN A 153 -0.20 -7.46 15.39
CA GLN A 153 1.12 -7.30 16.01
C GLN A 153 1.62 -8.62 16.60
N GLY A 154 2.81 -9.07 16.18
CA GLY A 154 3.44 -10.31 16.63
C GLY A 154 3.56 -11.40 15.55
N ASP A 155 2.91 -11.24 14.40
CA ASP A 155 3.12 -12.14 13.28
C ASP A 155 4.55 -12.04 12.72
N ARG A 156 5.09 -13.19 12.25
CA ARG A 156 6.38 -13.21 11.54
C ARG A 156 6.22 -12.66 10.12
N PRO A 157 7.27 -12.08 9.52
CA PRO A 157 7.22 -11.53 8.16
C PRO A 157 6.60 -12.45 7.10
N THR A 158 6.97 -13.73 7.10
CA THR A 158 6.44 -14.73 6.15
C THR A 158 4.98 -15.09 6.42
N LYS A 159 4.54 -15.07 7.69
CA LYS A 159 3.15 -15.33 8.07
C LYS A 159 2.24 -14.19 7.61
N THR A 160 2.66 -12.93 7.79
CA THR A 160 1.95 -11.76 7.27
C THR A 160 1.88 -11.78 5.75
N LEU A 161 2.98 -12.15 5.07
CA LEU A 161 2.97 -12.29 3.61
C LEU A 161 1.96 -13.34 3.15
N LYS A 162 1.93 -14.51 3.80
CA LYS A 162 0.94 -15.56 3.51
C LYS A 162 -0.49 -15.05 3.70
N LYS A 163 -0.77 -14.34 4.80
CA LYS A 163 -2.08 -13.72 5.05
C LYS A 163 -2.45 -12.69 3.98
N SER A 164 -1.47 -11.92 3.50
CA SER A 164 -1.66 -10.95 2.43
C SER A 164 -2.11 -11.63 1.13
N PHE A 165 -1.49 -12.77 0.76
CA PHE A 165 -1.95 -13.58 -0.37
C PHE A 165 -3.36 -14.13 -0.16
N ILE A 166 -3.69 -14.60 1.05
CA ILE A 166 -5.06 -15.08 1.35
C ILE A 166 -6.07 -13.96 1.09
N ILE A 167 -5.82 -12.73 1.54
CA ILE A 167 -6.71 -11.59 1.27
C ILE A 167 -6.86 -11.32 -0.22
N VAL A 168 -5.78 -11.38 -1.00
CA VAL A 168 -5.83 -11.20 -2.46
C VAL A 168 -6.75 -12.23 -3.10
N PHE A 169 -6.57 -13.51 -2.80
CA PHE A 169 -7.36 -14.59 -3.40
C PHE A 169 -8.82 -14.54 -2.97
N ASP A 170 -9.09 -14.20 -1.71
CA ASP A 170 -10.43 -14.19 -1.14
C ASP A 170 -11.22 -12.92 -1.51
N ASN A 171 -10.53 -11.87 -2.01
CA ASN A 171 -11.12 -10.60 -2.44
C ASN A 171 -10.55 -10.12 -3.78
N LEU A 172 -10.48 -11.01 -4.78
CA LEU A 172 -9.84 -10.72 -6.07
C LEU A 172 -10.40 -9.46 -6.75
N PHE A 173 -11.73 -9.34 -6.85
CA PHE A 173 -12.36 -8.19 -7.50
C PHE A 173 -12.10 -6.87 -6.77
N PHE A 174 -12.13 -6.89 -5.44
CA PHE A 174 -11.78 -5.71 -4.64
C PHE A 174 -10.31 -5.36 -4.81
N THR A 175 -9.42 -6.35 -4.87
CA THR A 175 -7.98 -6.15 -5.08
C THR A 175 -7.70 -5.56 -6.46
N LEU A 176 -8.39 -5.99 -7.51
CA LEU A 176 -8.27 -5.40 -8.84
C LEU A 176 -8.75 -3.94 -8.86
N PHE A 177 -9.89 -3.66 -8.23
CA PHE A 177 -10.36 -2.28 -8.02
C PHE A 177 -9.33 -1.46 -7.24
N PHE A 178 -8.78 -2.00 -6.17
CA PHE A 178 -7.81 -1.33 -5.32
C PHE A 178 -6.49 -1.08 -6.07
N ALA A 179 -6.06 -1.99 -6.94
CA ALA A 179 -4.91 -1.79 -7.81
C ALA A 179 -5.13 -0.58 -8.75
N VAL A 180 -6.32 -0.48 -9.36
CA VAL A 180 -6.67 0.69 -10.20
C VAL A 180 -6.69 1.96 -9.35
N TYR A 181 -7.25 1.92 -8.13
CA TYR A 181 -7.23 3.05 -7.21
C TYR A 181 -5.80 3.50 -6.85
N GLN A 182 -4.89 2.56 -6.63
CA GLN A 182 -3.47 2.86 -6.38
C GLN A 182 -2.79 3.49 -7.59
N VAL A 183 -3.11 3.07 -8.81
CA VAL A 183 -2.64 3.72 -10.04
C VAL A 183 -3.19 5.15 -10.14
N VAL A 184 -4.47 5.37 -9.83
CA VAL A 184 -5.06 6.72 -9.80
C VAL A 184 -4.34 7.61 -8.77
N ASN A 185 -4.07 7.10 -7.57
CA ASN A 185 -3.26 7.82 -6.57
C ASN A 185 -1.86 8.12 -7.06
N LEU A 186 -1.21 7.19 -7.75
CA LEU A 186 0.12 7.39 -8.32
C LEU A 186 0.11 8.51 -9.37
N VAL A 187 -0.90 8.55 -10.23
CA VAL A 187 -1.08 9.62 -11.23
C VAL A 187 -1.30 10.97 -10.55
N PHE A 188 -2.20 11.07 -9.57
CA PHE A 188 -2.39 12.31 -8.81
C PHE A 188 -1.14 12.73 -8.05
N SER A 189 -0.40 11.77 -7.49
CA SER A 189 0.87 12.03 -6.83
C SER A 189 1.88 12.61 -7.81
N ALA A 190 2.00 12.08 -9.02
CA ALA A 190 2.87 12.64 -10.05
C ALA A 190 2.47 14.08 -10.43
N LEU A 191 1.17 14.36 -10.59
CA LEU A 191 0.67 15.71 -10.90
C LEU A 191 0.94 16.72 -9.78
N LEU A 192 0.95 16.25 -8.53
CA LEU A 192 1.19 17.07 -7.33
C LEU A 192 2.64 16.93 -6.81
N ALA A 193 3.58 16.58 -7.69
CA ALA A 193 5.02 16.46 -7.41
C ALA A 193 5.36 15.54 -6.21
N GLY A 194 4.54 14.53 -5.97
CA GLY A 194 4.68 13.53 -4.91
C GLY A 194 4.23 14.00 -3.52
N LEU A 195 3.74 15.24 -3.36
CA LEU A 195 3.41 15.81 -2.06
C LEU A 195 2.09 15.26 -1.48
N ALA A 196 1.07 15.08 -2.32
CA ALA A 196 -0.22 14.53 -1.93
C ALA A 196 -0.90 13.87 -3.15
N PRO A 197 -1.64 12.76 -3.00
CA PRO A 197 -1.66 11.87 -1.84
C PRO A 197 -0.28 11.25 -1.53
N GLY A 198 0.57 11.09 -2.55
CA GLY A 198 1.91 10.51 -2.44
C GLY A 198 1.90 9.05 -1.95
N ILE A 199 3.08 8.53 -1.62
CA ILE A 199 3.22 7.15 -1.10
C ILE A 199 2.50 7.00 0.24
N THR A 200 2.50 8.03 1.08
CA THR A 200 1.76 7.99 2.35
C THR A 200 0.26 7.83 2.14
N GLY A 201 -0.33 8.48 1.13
CA GLY A 201 -1.76 8.30 0.83
C GLY A 201 -2.08 6.91 0.28
N MET A 202 -1.15 6.30 -0.46
CA MET A 202 -1.28 4.90 -0.88
C MET A 202 -1.28 3.94 0.32
N TYR A 203 -0.44 4.20 1.34
CA TYR A 203 -0.46 3.42 2.58
C TYR A 203 -1.71 3.65 3.42
N LEU A 204 -2.25 4.88 3.45
CA LEU A 204 -3.52 5.18 4.09
C LEU A 204 -4.68 4.42 3.45
N ALA A 205 -4.76 4.47 2.12
CA ALA A 205 -5.70 3.67 1.37
C ALA A 205 -5.57 2.16 1.69
N SER A 206 -4.35 1.67 1.82
CA SER A 206 -4.10 0.27 2.20
C SER A 206 -4.56 -0.04 3.63
N SER A 207 -4.35 0.89 4.58
CA SER A 207 -4.85 0.76 5.96
C SER A 207 -6.37 0.75 6.03
N ASP A 208 -7.04 1.65 5.30
CA ASP A 208 -8.50 1.69 5.23
C ASP A 208 -9.07 0.44 4.55
N ALA A 209 -8.45 -0.01 3.46
CA ALA A 209 -8.84 -1.22 2.77
C ALA A 209 -8.79 -2.44 3.70
N VAL A 210 -7.69 -2.61 4.44
CA VAL A 210 -7.57 -3.71 5.41
C VAL A 210 -8.59 -3.55 6.52
N LYS A 211 -8.75 -2.37 7.11
CA LYS A 211 -9.75 -2.13 8.18
C LYS A 211 -11.15 -2.56 7.75
N LEU A 212 -11.59 -2.15 6.56
CA LEU A 212 -12.91 -2.50 6.04
C LEU A 212 -13.05 -3.98 5.66
N LEU A 213 -11.98 -4.61 5.19
CA LEU A 213 -11.99 -6.05 4.91
C LEU A 213 -12.07 -6.88 6.19
N MET A 214 -11.47 -6.42 7.29
CA MET A 214 -11.54 -7.12 8.58
C MET A 214 -12.95 -7.14 9.14
N LEU A 215 -13.74 -6.08 8.97
CA LEU A 215 -15.17 -6.09 9.35
C LEU A 215 -15.94 -7.25 8.70
N LYS A 216 -15.60 -7.60 7.44
CA LYS A 216 -16.15 -8.79 6.78
C LYS A 216 -15.69 -10.08 7.45
N TYR A 217 -14.41 -10.18 7.80
CA TYR A 217 -13.86 -11.40 8.39
C TYR A 217 -14.35 -11.64 9.81
N ASP A 218 -14.38 -10.60 10.63
CA ASP A 218 -14.87 -10.65 12.00
C ASP A 218 -16.34 -11.10 12.02
N TYR A 219 -17.18 -10.55 11.12
CA TYR A 219 -18.57 -10.98 10.97
C TYR A 219 -18.71 -12.44 10.58
N LEU A 220 -17.90 -12.93 9.62
CA LEU A 220 -17.94 -14.32 9.16
C LEU A 220 -17.40 -15.30 10.20
N GLU A 221 -16.52 -14.86 11.09
CA GLU A 221 -16.04 -15.65 12.22
C GLU A 221 -17.14 -15.82 13.28
N GLU A 222 -17.89 -14.76 13.56
CA GLU A 222 -19.03 -14.80 14.49
C GLU A 222 -20.26 -15.53 13.91
N HIS A 223 -20.43 -15.51 12.59
CA HIS A 223 -21.58 -16.07 11.88
C HIS A 223 -21.14 -17.09 10.82
N ALA A 224 -20.77 -18.29 11.27
CA ALA A 224 -20.23 -19.35 10.40
C ALA A 224 -21.16 -19.75 9.23
N ASP A 225 -22.47 -19.62 9.41
CA ASP A 225 -23.50 -19.96 8.40
C ASP A 225 -23.87 -18.77 7.49
N ALA A 226 -23.26 -17.60 7.68
CA ALA A 226 -23.60 -16.41 6.90
C ALA A 226 -23.15 -16.53 5.43
N ASP A 227 -23.98 -16.03 4.52
CA ASP A 227 -23.63 -15.96 3.11
C ASP A 227 -22.57 -14.87 2.87
N ARG A 228 -21.37 -15.31 2.48
CA ARG A 228 -20.22 -14.44 2.14
C ARG A 228 -20.55 -13.40 1.06
N LYS A 229 -21.56 -13.62 0.22
CA LYS A 229 -21.97 -12.69 -0.84
C LYS A 229 -22.95 -11.63 -0.36
N HIS A 230 -23.74 -11.92 0.68
CA HIS A 230 -24.81 -11.05 1.17
C HIS A 230 -24.54 -10.64 2.62
N LEU A 231 -23.45 -9.88 2.80
CA LEU A 231 -23.10 -9.32 4.10
C LEU A 231 -23.94 -8.07 4.40
N PRO A 232 -24.36 -7.84 5.66
CA PRO A 232 -25.11 -6.67 6.08
C PRO A 232 -24.19 -5.44 6.17
N TRP A 233 -23.69 -4.97 5.02
CA TRP A 233 -22.70 -3.88 4.95
C TRP A 233 -23.20 -2.55 5.55
N ASP A 234 -24.50 -2.32 5.63
CA ASP A 234 -25.01 -1.11 6.28
C ASP A 234 -24.84 -1.14 7.80
N GLU A 235 -24.98 -2.32 8.42
CA GLU A 235 -24.73 -2.52 9.85
C GLU A 235 -23.22 -2.55 10.14
N LEU A 236 -22.45 -3.32 9.36
CA LEU A 236 -21.00 -3.44 9.53
C LEU A 236 -20.27 -2.10 9.39
N LEU A 237 -20.77 -1.21 8.52
CA LEU A 237 -20.16 0.09 8.28
C LEU A 237 -20.76 1.19 9.16
N TYR A 238 -21.69 0.88 10.07
CA TYR A 238 -22.38 1.88 10.86
C TYR A 238 -21.40 2.77 11.65
N GLU A 239 -20.52 2.17 12.44
CA GLU A 239 -19.54 2.91 13.25
C GLU A 239 -18.59 3.74 12.37
N GLU A 240 -18.08 3.18 11.27
CA GLU A 240 -17.20 3.91 10.36
C GLU A 240 -17.92 5.07 9.66
N ARG A 241 -19.21 4.91 9.33
CA ARG A 241 -20.03 5.98 8.75
C ARG A 241 -20.26 7.11 9.74
N GLU A 242 -20.49 6.78 11.01
CA GLU A 242 -20.61 7.77 12.09
C GLU A 242 -19.30 8.54 12.29
N CYS A 243 -18.14 7.87 12.29
CA CYS A 243 -16.85 8.54 12.43
C CYS A 243 -16.51 9.47 11.24
N VAL A 244 -16.80 9.04 10.00
CA VAL A 244 -16.63 9.90 8.82
C VAL A 244 -17.68 11.02 8.80
N GLY A 245 -18.87 10.74 9.33
CA GLY A 245 -20.01 11.64 9.40
C GLY A 245 -20.77 11.79 8.08
N HIS A 246 -21.80 12.64 8.10
CA HIS A 246 -22.62 12.99 6.92
C HIS A 246 -21.90 13.82 5.86
N ARG A 247 -20.60 14.12 6.06
CA ARG A 247 -19.76 14.90 5.15
C ARG A 247 -19.86 14.35 3.73
N SER A 248 -20.20 15.21 2.78
CA SER A 248 -20.25 14.89 1.35
C SER A 248 -19.17 15.69 0.62
N LEU A 249 -18.66 15.17 -0.50
CA LEU A 249 -17.72 15.92 -1.35
C LEU A 249 -18.33 17.27 -1.80
N LYS A 250 -19.65 17.31 -2.01
CA LYS A 250 -20.40 18.52 -2.35
C LYS A 250 -20.35 19.54 -1.21
N ASN A 251 -20.53 19.11 0.04
CA ASN A 251 -20.52 20.00 1.20
C ASN A 251 -19.10 20.50 1.50
N MET A 252 -18.07 19.74 1.13
CA MET A 252 -16.69 20.19 1.26
C MET A 252 -16.33 21.30 0.25
N ILE A 253 -16.78 21.17 -1.00
CA ILE A 253 -16.53 22.18 -2.06
C ILE A 253 -17.47 23.39 -1.89
N PHE A 254 -18.70 23.15 -1.43
CA PHE A 254 -19.75 24.16 -1.25
C PHE A 254 -20.34 24.09 0.17
N PRO A 255 -19.60 24.55 1.21
CA PRO A 255 -20.04 24.46 2.60
C PRO A 255 -21.29 25.29 2.94
N TRP A 256 -21.76 26.13 2.02
CA TRP A 256 -22.93 27.00 2.19
C TRP A 256 -24.20 26.49 1.48
N LYS A 257 -24.18 25.29 0.91
CA LYS A 257 -25.33 24.70 0.19
C LYS A 257 -26.19 23.75 1.05
N ASP A 258 -25.98 23.75 2.35
CA ASP A 258 -26.82 23.09 3.37
C ASP A 258 -27.71 24.12 4.08
#